data_AF-A0A7S2MWB4-F1
#
_entry.id   AF-A0A7S2MWB4-F1
#
_cell.length_a   1.000
_cell.length_b   1.000
_cell.length_c   1.000
_cell.angle_alpha   90.00
_cell.angle_beta   90.00
_cell.angle_gamma   90.00
#
_symmetry.space_group_name_H-M   'P 1'
#
loop_
_entity.id
_entity.type
_entity.pdbx_description
1 polymer ?
#
loop_
_entity_poly.entity_id
_entity_poly.type
_entity_poly.pdbx_seq_one_letter_code
_entity_poly.pdbx_strand_id
1 'polypeptide(L)'
;RTANCEDAKWAKEAIVTTSRWPIRVPPSAVALRLVLDHFHPMNVDLYGKGGFKSIEDLWRELRAQRSFLLKDGNSLQRYVEPVVLQLRWKGYILMSTGETFEDETGEARTVPKHSFVCASMRPDEHWKEVIDRMLASQFRVSTTGMQAHLKAEVPEAGHTIIEETMESPSYPGLSSFYRSHMVQWDIKDEAAEHFAVIGLPFDTARRDELFRQGTQPKECDFSTNRGSMKRRRFYRWVPESVSRELQRFLNMTAQTADDRWAKYAFQSEGVVQYPPTVE
;
A
#
# COMPACT_ATOMS: atom_id res chain seq x y z
N ARG A 1 10.73 -2.21 -26.30
CA ARG A 1 10.51 -0.99 -27.12
C ARG A 1 11.84 -0.24 -27.17
N THR A 2 12.24 0.29 -28.33
CA THR A 2 13.47 1.10 -28.46
C THR A 2 13.26 2.48 -27.84
N ALA A 3 14.27 3.01 -27.16
CA ALA A 3 14.25 4.36 -26.60
C ALA A 3 14.14 5.41 -27.72
N ASN A 4 13.29 6.41 -27.55
CA ASN A 4 13.24 7.57 -28.44
C ASN A 4 14.15 8.70 -27.92
N CYS A 5 14.23 9.81 -28.67
CA CYS A 5 15.08 10.96 -28.30
C CYS A 5 14.65 11.60 -26.96
N GLU A 6 13.34 11.64 -26.68
CA GLU A 6 12.80 12.19 -25.44
C GLU A 6 13.19 11.34 -24.23
N ASP A 7 13.12 10.01 -24.35
CA ASP A 7 13.51 9.06 -23.31
C ASP A 7 15.00 9.23 -22.94
N ALA A 8 15.87 9.29 -23.96
CA ALA A 8 17.31 9.44 -23.76
C ALA A 8 17.67 10.80 -23.17
N LYS A 9 17.00 11.87 -23.62
CA LYS A 9 17.20 13.22 -23.09
C LYS A 9 16.81 13.29 -21.63
N TRP A 10 15.62 12.82 -21.27
CA TRP A 10 15.14 12.80 -19.89
C TRP A 10 16.07 11.97 -19.00
N ALA A 11 16.49 10.78 -19.45
CA ALA A 11 17.37 9.91 -18.67
C ALA A 11 18.72 10.58 -18.40
N LYS A 12 19.31 11.24 -19.40
CA LYS A 12 20.56 12.00 -19.22
C LYS A 12 20.38 13.11 -18.19
N GLU A 13 19.30 13.89 -18.27
CA GLU A 13 18.99 14.96 -17.31
C GLU A 13 18.83 14.40 -15.87
N ALA A 14 18.09 13.29 -15.72
CA ALA A 14 17.88 12.63 -14.44
C ALA A 14 19.20 12.06 -13.86
N ILE A 15 20.08 11.51 -14.70
CA ILE A 15 21.37 10.95 -14.28
C ILE A 15 22.32 12.07 -13.81
N VAL A 16 22.38 13.20 -14.51
CA VAL A 16 23.31 14.29 -14.18
C VAL A 16 22.80 15.24 -13.11
N THR A 17 21.51 15.20 -12.75
CA THR A 17 20.96 16.08 -11.71
C THR A 17 21.75 15.96 -10.41
N THR A 18 22.04 17.07 -9.75
CA THR A 18 22.67 17.10 -8.41
C THR A 18 21.71 17.60 -7.34
N SER A 19 20.47 17.86 -7.75
CA SER A 19 19.39 18.35 -6.92
C SER A 19 18.94 17.28 -5.92
N ARG A 20 18.68 17.70 -4.67
CA ARG A 20 17.97 16.87 -3.67
C ARG A 20 16.46 16.82 -3.89
N TRP A 21 15.95 17.54 -4.89
CA TRP A 21 14.54 17.54 -5.25
C TRP A 21 14.14 16.26 -6.00
N PRO A 22 12.86 15.85 -5.92
CA PRO A 22 12.31 14.79 -6.75
C PRO A 22 12.67 14.94 -8.22
N ILE A 23 13.18 13.86 -8.81
CA ILE A 23 13.36 13.75 -10.25
C ILE A 23 11.97 13.85 -10.88
N ARG A 24 11.86 14.62 -11.98
CA ARG A 24 10.60 14.78 -12.72
C ARG A 24 10.08 13.41 -13.16
N VAL A 25 8.76 13.26 -13.27
CA VAL A 25 8.16 12.00 -13.72
C VAL A 25 8.72 11.59 -15.09
N PRO A 26 9.19 10.34 -15.27
CA PRO A 26 9.66 9.84 -16.56
C PRO A 26 8.57 9.87 -17.65
N PRO A 27 8.91 10.28 -18.89
CA PRO A 27 7.94 10.33 -20.00
C PRO A 27 7.42 8.95 -20.38
N SER A 28 8.22 7.90 -20.15
CA SER A 28 7.86 6.51 -20.43
C SER A 28 8.54 5.52 -19.47
N ALA A 29 8.07 4.28 -19.46
CA ALA A 29 8.76 3.19 -18.76
C ALA A 29 10.15 2.88 -19.36
N VAL A 30 10.37 3.18 -20.64
CA VAL A 30 11.68 3.01 -21.30
C VAL A 30 12.68 4.03 -20.76
N ALA A 31 12.27 5.30 -20.63
CA ALA A 31 13.09 6.34 -20.03
C ALA A 31 13.47 6.00 -18.57
N LEU A 32 12.50 5.52 -17.80
CA LEU A 32 12.72 5.04 -16.43
C LEU A 32 13.73 3.88 -16.40
N ARG A 33 13.60 2.91 -17.32
CA ARG A 33 14.54 1.79 -17.43
C ARG A 33 15.97 2.26 -17.65
N LEU A 34 16.20 3.24 -18.54
CA LEU A 34 17.55 3.78 -18.80
C LEU A 34 18.21 4.35 -17.53
N VAL A 35 17.43 5.03 -16.69
CA VAL A 35 17.93 5.56 -15.40
C VAL A 35 18.19 4.43 -14.42
N LEU A 36 17.28 3.46 -14.30
CA LEU A 36 17.47 2.30 -13.43
C LEU A 36 18.69 1.46 -13.84
N ASP A 37 18.88 1.23 -15.14
CA ASP A 37 20.02 0.50 -15.70
C ASP A 37 21.34 1.19 -15.37
N HIS A 38 21.35 2.53 -15.35
CA HIS A 38 22.54 3.30 -14.99
C HIS A 38 22.94 3.11 -13.52
N PHE A 39 21.97 3.14 -12.60
CA PHE A 39 22.24 3.04 -11.15
C PHE A 39 22.33 1.60 -10.64
N HIS A 40 21.59 0.66 -11.24
CA HIS A 40 21.44 -0.73 -10.76
C HIS A 40 21.35 -1.74 -11.91
N PRO A 41 22.36 -1.84 -12.80
CA PRO A 41 22.28 -2.61 -14.05
C PRO A 41 21.93 -4.09 -13.85
N MET A 42 22.35 -4.70 -12.74
CA MET A 42 22.11 -6.13 -12.48
C MET A 42 20.68 -6.45 -12.06
N ASN A 43 19.93 -5.48 -11.53
CA ASN A 43 18.63 -5.74 -10.90
C ASN A 43 17.44 -5.41 -11.79
N VAL A 44 17.63 -4.57 -12.82
CA VAL A 44 16.55 -4.14 -13.71
C VAL A 44 15.90 -5.32 -14.43
N ASP A 45 16.68 -6.35 -14.77
CA ASP A 45 16.18 -7.54 -15.44
C ASP A 45 15.32 -8.46 -14.55
N LEU A 46 15.25 -8.19 -13.24
CA LEU A 46 14.36 -8.89 -12.31
C LEU A 46 12.93 -8.29 -12.26
N TYR A 47 12.75 -7.07 -12.77
CA TYR A 47 11.44 -6.39 -12.72
C TYR A 47 10.41 -7.12 -13.57
N GLY A 48 9.23 -7.36 -13.01
CA GLY A 48 8.14 -8.08 -13.66
C GLY A 48 8.36 -9.60 -13.75
N LYS A 49 9.39 -10.14 -13.09
CA LYS A 49 9.61 -11.58 -12.97
C LYS A 49 9.26 -12.06 -11.56
N GLY A 50 8.69 -13.26 -11.46
CA GLY A 50 8.24 -13.82 -10.19
C GLY A 50 7.23 -12.91 -9.48
N GLY A 51 7.47 -12.62 -8.20
CA GLY A 51 6.63 -11.72 -7.40
C GLY A 51 6.98 -10.22 -7.50
N PHE A 52 7.98 -9.85 -8.31
CA PHE A 52 8.40 -8.46 -8.44
C PHE A 52 7.50 -7.66 -9.37
N LYS A 53 7.33 -6.37 -9.07
CA LYS A 53 6.57 -5.47 -9.94
C LYS A 53 7.38 -5.12 -11.19
N SER A 54 6.67 -4.82 -12.28
CA SER A 54 7.30 -4.42 -13.54
C SER A 54 7.79 -2.96 -13.50
N ILE A 55 8.66 -2.60 -14.46
CA ILE A 55 9.07 -1.21 -14.66
C ILE A 55 7.86 -0.35 -15.05
N GLU A 56 6.93 -0.89 -15.86
CA GLU A 56 5.66 -0.26 -16.15
C GLU A 56 4.84 0.04 -14.88
N ASP A 57 4.85 -0.84 -13.88
CA ASP A 57 4.15 -0.58 -12.62
C ASP A 57 4.79 0.54 -11.82
N LEU A 58 6.13 0.57 -11.74
CA LEU A 58 6.85 1.67 -11.11
C LEU A 58 6.58 2.99 -11.85
N TRP A 59 6.63 2.98 -13.18
CA TRP A 59 6.32 4.16 -14.00
C TRP A 59 4.89 4.67 -13.77
N ARG A 60 3.89 3.78 -13.75
CA ARG A 60 2.50 4.14 -13.41
C ARG A 60 2.38 4.71 -12.00
N GLU A 61 3.15 4.18 -11.05
CA GLU A 61 3.18 4.65 -9.67
C GLU A 61 3.72 6.08 -9.56
N LEU A 62 4.86 6.36 -10.22
CA LEU A 62 5.46 7.69 -10.32
C LEU A 62 4.53 8.67 -11.03
N ARG A 63 3.90 8.25 -12.13
CA ARG A 63 2.94 9.07 -12.88
C ARG A 63 1.68 9.37 -12.09
N ALA A 64 1.22 8.43 -11.26
CA ALA A 64 0.11 8.63 -10.34
C ALA A 64 0.52 9.39 -9.06
N GLN A 65 1.77 9.83 -8.97
CA GLN A 65 2.37 10.53 -7.83
C GLN A 65 2.15 9.78 -6.51
N ARG A 66 2.25 8.45 -6.55
CA ARG A 66 2.18 7.60 -5.35
C ARG A 66 3.55 7.35 -4.74
N SER A 67 4.60 7.70 -5.47
CA SER A 67 6.00 7.71 -5.04
C SER A 67 6.79 8.67 -5.92
N PHE A 68 8.03 8.93 -5.52
CA PHE A 68 8.98 9.76 -6.25
C PHE A 68 10.34 9.09 -6.30
N LEU A 69 11.18 9.53 -7.24
CA LEU A 69 12.58 9.16 -7.25
C LEU A 69 13.41 10.35 -6.79
N LEU A 70 14.31 10.10 -5.85
CA LEU A 70 15.32 11.00 -5.36
C LEU A 70 16.67 10.47 -5.81
N LYS A 71 17.56 11.38 -6.20
CA LYS A 71 18.97 11.03 -6.40
C LYS A 71 19.74 11.44 -5.16
N ASP A 72 20.41 10.49 -4.53
CA ASP A 72 21.30 10.74 -3.40
C ASP A 72 22.72 10.30 -3.78
N GLY A 73 23.54 11.28 -4.15
CA GLY A 73 24.89 11.05 -4.68
C GLY A 73 24.86 10.19 -5.95
N ASN A 74 25.45 8.99 -5.88
CA ASN A 74 25.46 8.01 -6.97
C ASN A 74 24.42 6.90 -6.79
N SER A 75 23.41 7.13 -5.95
CA SER A 75 22.32 6.18 -5.72
C SER A 75 20.97 6.78 -6.12
N LEU A 76 20.07 5.89 -6.51
CA LEU A 76 18.68 6.24 -6.76
C LEU A 76 17.84 5.70 -5.61
N GLN A 77 17.07 6.57 -4.97
CA GLN A 77 16.20 6.21 -3.86
C GLN A 77 14.74 6.50 -4.23
N ARG A 78 13.85 5.58 -3.94
CA ARG A 78 12.41 5.77 -4.08
C ARG A 78 11.83 6.32 -2.78
N TYR A 79 11.12 7.45 -2.85
CA TYR A 79 10.43 8.03 -1.70
C TYR A 79 8.95 7.66 -1.72
N VAL A 80 8.42 7.17 -0.60
CA VAL A 80 7.01 6.76 -0.46
C VAL A 80 6.46 7.31 0.86
N GLU A 81 5.30 7.96 0.80
CA GLU A 81 4.66 8.57 1.97
C GLU A 81 3.24 8.02 2.12
N PRO A 82 3.07 6.82 2.72
CA PRO A 82 1.76 6.24 2.95
C PRO A 82 1.11 6.83 4.19
N VAL A 83 -0.21 7.02 4.13
CA VAL A 83 -1.07 7.27 5.29
C VAL A 83 -1.82 6.01 5.63
N VAL A 84 -1.60 5.50 6.84
CA VAL A 84 -2.22 4.28 7.37
C VAL A 84 -3.21 4.68 8.45
N LEU A 85 -4.49 4.37 8.23
CA LEU A 85 -5.58 4.67 9.13
C LEU A 85 -5.97 3.44 9.94
N GLN A 86 -5.84 3.54 11.26
CA GLN A 86 -6.44 2.63 12.24
C GLN A 86 -7.77 3.23 12.69
N LEU A 87 -8.83 2.89 11.96
CA LEU A 87 -10.19 3.30 12.29
C LEU A 87 -10.74 2.36 13.37
N ARG A 88 -11.12 2.91 14.53
CA ARG A 88 -11.45 2.15 15.74
C ARG A 88 -12.87 2.43 16.18
N TRP A 89 -13.53 1.42 16.76
CA TRP A 89 -14.83 1.58 17.40
C TRP A 89 -15.00 0.50 18.47
N LYS A 90 -15.27 0.88 19.73
CA LYS A 90 -15.51 -0.02 20.87
C LYS A 90 -14.47 -1.15 21.04
N GLY A 91 -13.18 -0.85 20.88
CA GLY A 91 -12.10 -1.83 21.01
C GLY A 91 -11.90 -2.73 19.77
N TYR A 92 -12.57 -2.43 18.67
CA TYR A 92 -12.36 -3.06 17.36
C TYR A 92 -11.63 -2.12 16.42
N ILE A 93 -10.89 -2.68 15.46
CA ILE A 93 -10.19 -1.95 14.42
C ILE A 93 -10.61 -2.48 13.05
N LEU A 94 -10.87 -1.57 12.12
CA LEU A 94 -11.16 -1.91 10.74
C LEU A 94 -9.90 -2.41 10.02
N MET A 95 -9.95 -3.63 9.50
CA MET A 95 -8.89 -4.23 8.68
C MET A 95 -9.45 -4.70 7.35
N SER A 96 -8.66 -4.58 6.28
CA SER A 96 -8.87 -5.38 5.08
C SER A 96 -8.54 -6.83 5.43
N THR A 97 -9.33 -7.77 4.91
CA THR A 97 -9.15 -9.23 5.10
C THR A 97 -8.92 -9.97 3.79
N GLY A 98 -9.20 -9.35 2.66
CA GLY A 98 -8.92 -9.91 1.35
C GLY A 98 -9.19 -8.95 0.20
N GLU A 99 -8.72 -9.31 -0.99
CA GLU A 99 -8.97 -8.59 -2.23
C GLU A 99 -9.25 -9.61 -3.34
N THR A 100 -10.30 -9.39 -4.12
CA THR A 100 -10.51 -10.12 -5.37
C THR A 100 -9.83 -9.42 -6.52
N PHE A 101 -9.24 -10.23 -7.40
CA PHE A 101 -8.83 -9.79 -8.72
C PHE A 101 -9.32 -10.79 -9.76
N GLU A 102 -9.59 -10.28 -10.94
CA GLU A 102 -9.85 -11.10 -12.12
C GLU A 102 -8.49 -11.44 -12.74
N ASP A 103 -8.22 -12.72 -12.94
CA ASP A 103 -7.01 -13.17 -13.61
C ASP A 103 -7.13 -13.05 -15.14
N GLU A 104 -6.10 -13.47 -15.89
CA GLU A 104 -6.09 -13.40 -17.35
C GLU A 104 -7.18 -14.26 -18.01
N THR A 105 -7.73 -15.24 -17.29
CA THR A 105 -8.81 -16.13 -17.75
C THR A 105 -10.20 -15.53 -17.52
N GLY A 106 -10.30 -14.44 -16.76
CA GLY A 106 -11.57 -13.87 -16.34
C GLY A 106 -12.12 -14.46 -15.03
N GLU A 107 -11.38 -15.38 -14.40
CA GLU A 107 -11.80 -15.98 -13.14
C GLU A 107 -11.44 -15.06 -11.96
N ALA A 108 -12.40 -14.88 -11.04
CA ALA A 108 -12.19 -14.08 -9.84
C ALA A 108 -11.46 -14.89 -8.78
N ARG A 109 -10.21 -14.52 -8.47
CA ARG A 109 -9.45 -15.09 -7.36
C ARG A 109 -9.51 -14.17 -6.15
N THR A 110 -9.73 -14.73 -4.97
CA THR A 110 -9.66 -13.99 -3.70
C THR A 110 -8.33 -14.30 -3.03
N VAL A 111 -7.52 -13.27 -2.77
CA VAL A 111 -6.30 -13.42 -1.98
C VAL A 111 -6.53 -12.88 -0.58
N PRO A 112 -6.24 -13.67 0.47
CA PRO A 112 -6.31 -13.22 1.84
C PRO A 112 -5.30 -12.11 2.06
N LYS A 113 -5.72 -11.04 2.73
CA LYS A 113 -4.90 -9.88 2.97
C LYS A 113 -5.34 -9.23 4.26
N HIS A 114 -4.57 -9.43 5.31
CA HIS A 114 -4.78 -8.73 6.57
C HIS A 114 -3.98 -7.43 6.53
N SER A 115 -4.62 -6.27 6.41
CA SER A 115 -3.90 -5.00 6.44
C SER A 115 -4.78 -3.87 6.92
N PHE A 116 -4.18 -2.84 7.49
CA PHE A 116 -4.90 -1.59 7.73
C PHE A 116 -5.30 -0.91 6.44
N VAL A 117 -6.24 0.02 6.57
CA VAL A 117 -6.60 0.92 5.48
C VAL A 117 -5.43 1.85 5.23
N CYS A 118 -4.97 1.91 3.98
CA CYS A 118 -3.82 2.71 3.60
C CYS A 118 -4.02 3.35 2.23
N ALA A 119 -3.53 4.59 2.10
CA ALA A 119 -3.47 5.32 0.84
C ALA A 119 -2.15 6.10 0.75
N SER A 120 -1.58 6.20 -0.45
CA SER A 120 -0.44 7.09 -0.71
C SER A 120 -0.87 8.54 -0.65
N MET A 121 -0.05 9.37 -0.01
CA MET A 121 -0.14 10.83 -0.05
C MET A 121 0.38 11.34 -1.40
N ARG A 122 -0.26 12.38 -1.94
CA ARG A 122 0.18 13.11 -3.13
C ARG A 122 1.16 14.23 -2.74
N PRO A 123 1.90 14.82 -3.71
CA PRO A 123 2.66 16.04 -3.45
C PRO A 123 1.74 17.10 -2.88
N ASP A 124 2.20 17.79 -1.84
CA ASP A 124 1.51 18.91 -1.21
C ASP A 124 0.15 18.57 -0.55
N GLU A 125 -0.23 17.29 -0.52
CA GLU A 125 -1.45 16.82 0.15
C GLU A 125 -1.16 16.59 1.63
N HIS A 126 -2.01 17.12 2.50
CA HIS A 126 -1.87 16.89 3.94
C HIS A 126 -2.47 15.53 4.33
N TRP A 127 -1.94 14.85 5.35
CA TRP A 127 -2.41 13.51 5.73
C TRP A 127 -3.92 13.45 6.07
N LYS A 128 -4.49 14.53 6.60
CA LYS A 128 -5.93 14.67 6.86
C LYS A 128 -6.74 14.61 5.55
N GLU A 129 -6.26 15.25 4.50
CA GLU A 129 -6.90 15.25 3.18
C GLU A 129 -6.83 13.86 2.54
N VAL A 130 -5.74 13.11 2.79
CA VAL A 130 -5.63 11.70 2.38
C VAL A 130 -6.71 10.86 3.04
N ILE A 131 -6.96 11.05 4.35
CA ILE A 131 -8.02 10.34 5.07
C ILE A 131 -9.39 10.71 4.51
N ASP A 132 -9.67 11.99 4.28
CA ASP A 132 -10.91 12.45 3.68
C ASP A 132 -11.15 11.81 2.32
N ARG A 133 -10.13 11.86 1.44
CA ARG A 133 -10.16 11.22 0.13
C ARG A 133 -10.36 9.71 0.23
N MET A 134 -9.70 9.05 1.18
CA MET A 134 -9.79 7.60 1.38
C MET A 134 -11.19 7.19 1.84
N LEU A 135 -11.74 7.88 2.84
CA LEU A 135 -13.08 7.60 3.35
C LEU A 135 -14.16 7.88 2.29
N ALA A 136 -14.03 8.97 1.54
CA ALA A 136 -14.96 9.28 0.45
C ALA A 136 -14.84 8.28 -0.72
N SER A 137 -13.63 8.03 -1.23
CA SER A 137 -13.45 7.24 -2.44
C SER A 137 -13.53 5.73 -2.22
N GLN A 138 -13.10 5.25 -1.06
CA GLN A 138 -12.95 3.82 -0.78
C GLN A 138 -14.14 3.26 -0.02
N PHE A 139 -14.75 4.07 0.86
CA PHE A 139 -15.84 3.66 1.74
C PHE A 139 -17.16 4.39 1.50
N ARG A 140 -17.17 5.42 0.64
CA ARG A 140 -18.36 6.22 0.32
C ARG A 140 -18.98 6.87 1.56
N VAL A 141 -18.16 7.15 2.57
CA VAL A 141 -18.59 7.93 3.74
C VAL A 141 -18.71 9.40 3.31
N SER A 142 -19.82 10.05 3.63
CA SER A 142 -20.06 11.43 3.18
C SER A 142 -19.15 12.40 3.93
N THR A 143 -18.51 13.32 3.19
CA THR A 143 -17.64 14.36 3.76
C THR A 143 -18.37 15.24 4.77
N THR A 144 -19.67 15.48 4.57
CA THR A 144 -20.49 16.30 5.48
C THR A 144 -20.72 15.60 6.83
N GLY A 145 -21.03 14.30 6.81
CA GLY A 145 -21.18 13.51 8.04
C GLY A 145 -19.85 13.34 8.77
N MET A 146 -18.79 13.15 7.99
CA MET A 146 -17.41 13.14 8.48
C MET A 146 -17.04 14.43 9.18
N GLN A 147 -17.16 15.59 8.52
CA GLN A 147 -16.73 16.88 9.08
C GLN A 147 -17.49 17.28 10.36
N ALA A 148 -18.77 16.91 10.49
CA ALA A 148 -19.53 17.17 11.71
C ALA A 148 -18.92 16.46 12.94
N HIS A 149 -18.33 15.28 12.74
CA HIS A 149 -17.72 14.48 13.80
C HIS A 149 -16.17 14.58 13.85
N LEU A 150 -15.54 14.98 12.74
CA LEU A 150 -14.09 15.16 12.58
C LEU A 150 -13.58 16.53 13.02
N LYS A 151 -14.35 17.59 12.76
CA LYS A 151 -13.90 18.97 13.05
C LYS A 151 -13.72 19.23 14.55
N ALA A 152 -14.22 18.34 15.40
CA ALA A 152 -14.05 18.47 16.83
C ALA A 152 -12.68 17.97 17.34
N GLU A 153 -12.12 16.85 16.84
CA GLU A 153 -10.87 16.27 17.39
C GLU A 153 -10.50 14.99 16.60
N VAL A 154 -9.68 15.07 15.57
CA VAL A 154 -8.62 14.04 15.46
C VAL A 154 -7.46 14.68 16.21
N PRO A 155 -7.24 14.31 17.48
CA PRO A 155 -6.14 14.89 18.23
C PRO A 155 -4.86 14.63 17.45
N GLU A 156 -3.98 15.63 17.35
CA GLU A 156 -2.62 15.38 16.83
C GLU A 156 -1.93 14.24 17.59
N ALA A 157 -2.34 13.99 18.83
CA ALA A 157 -1.92 12.84 19.65
C ALA A 157 -2.19 11.46 19.00
N GLY A 158 -3.13 11.35 18.04
CA GLY A 158 -3.39 10.12 17.30
C GLY A 158 -2.55 9.97 16.03
N HIS A 159 -1.68 10.94 15.70
CA HIS A 159 -0.84 10.91 14.51
C HIS A 159 0.64 10.72 14.89
N THR A 160 1.27 9.71 14.32
CA THR A 160 2.71 9.44 14.45
C THR A 160 3.33 9.30 13.06
N ILE A 161 4.55 9.79 12.90
CA ILE A 161 5.34 9.62 11.68
C ILE A 161 6.44 8.60 11.97
N ILE A 162 6.57 7.59 11.11
CA ILE A 162 7.63 6.58 11.16
C ILE A 162 8.45 6.72 9.88
N GLU A 163 9.75 6.95 10.03
CA GLU A 163 10.68 7.09 8.91
C GLU A 163 11.63 5.89 8.90
N GLU A 164 11.72 5.21 7.76
CA GLU A 164 12.62 4.07 7.59
C GLU A 164 13.20 4.05 6.17
N THR A 165 14.46 3.60 6.05
CA THR A 165 15.09 3.32 4.76
C THR A 165 15.34 1.83 4.64
N MET A 166 14.86 1.22 3.57
CA MET A 166 15.08 -0.20 3.30
C MET A 166 15.08 -0.49 1.81
N GLU A 167 15.66 -1.62 1.40
CA GLU A 167 15.52 -2.10 0.02
C GLU A 167 14.05 -2.44 -0.30
N SER A 168 13.58 -2.04 -1.47
CA SER A 168 12.18 -2.24 -1.82
C SER A 168 11.87 -3.72 -2.08
N PRO A 169 10.92 -4.33 -1.34
CA PRO A 169 10.53 -5.72 -1.60
C PRO A 169 9.79 -5.88 -2.94
N SER A 170 9.29 -4.80 -3.56
CA SER A 170 8.62 -4.89 -4.87
C SER A 170 9.54 -4.57 -6.05
N TYR A 171 10.68 -3.93 -5.79
CA TYR A 171 11.57 -3.36 -6.81
C TYR A 171 13.02 -3.64 -6.40
N PRO A 172 13.58 -4.80 -6.80
CA PRO A 172 14.88 -5.26 -6.31
C PRO A 172 16.00 -4.28 -6.66
N GLY A 173 16.95 -4.07 -5.74
CA GLY A 173 18.03 -3.11 -5.90
C GLY A 173 17.67 -1.64 -5.65
N LEU A 174 16.38 -1.30 -5.57
CA LEU A 174 15.95 0.08 -5.39
C LEU A 174 15.75 0.38 -3.90
N SER A 175 16.67 1.13 -3.31
CA SER A 175 16.49 1.64 -1.95
C SER A 175 15.24 2.50 -1.88
N SER A 176 14.44 2.35 -0.82
CA SER A 176 13.23 3.11 -0.60
C SER A 176 13.25 3.79 0.76
N PHE A 177 12.94 5.09 0.80
CA PHE A 177 12.67 5.85 2.01
C PHE A 177 11.16 5.92 2.21
N TYR A 178 10.68 5.38 3.33
CA TYR A 178 9.29 5.37 3.71
C TYR A 178 9.06 6.37 4.83
N ARG A 179 8.15 7.33 4.62
CA ARG A 179 7.64 8.23 5.66
C ARG A 179 6.18 7.89 5.94
N SER A 180 5.96 6.95 6.85
CA SER A 180 4.63 6.41 7.11
C SER A 180 3.89 7.26 8.14
N HIS A 181 2.74 7.80 7.77
CA HIS A 181 1.82 8.49 8.67
C HIS A 181 0.87 7.47 9.29
N MET A 182 1.09 7.14 10.56
CA MET A 182 0.20 6.30 11.33
C MET A 182 -0.86 7.16 12.01
N VAL A 183 -2.13 6.96 11.67
CA VAL A 183 -3.23 7.75 12.22
C VAL A 183 -4.22 6.82 12.91
N GLN A 184 -4.43 7.05 14.21
CA GLN A 184 -5.44 6.39 15.01
C GLN A 184 -6.66 7.28 15.11
N TRP A 185 -7.83 6.71 14.87
CA TRP A 185 -9.08 7.44 14.97
C TRP A 185 -10.18 6.57 15.57
N ASP A 186 -10.58 6.93 16.79
CA ASP A 186 -11.71 6.37 17.50
C ASP A 186 -13.03 7.03 17.07
N ILE A 187 -13.93 6.24 16.49
CA ILE A 187 -15.29 6.64 16.16
C ILE A 187 -16.09 6.73 17.46
N LYS A 188 -16.73 7.88 17.68
CA LYS A 188 -17.66 8.08 18.80
C LYS A 188 -18.99 7.36 18.53
N ASP A 189 -19.68 6.94 19.59
CA ASP A 189 -20.91 6.17 19.46
C ASP A 189 -22.01 6.93 18.72
N GLU A 190 -22.09 8.24 18.91
CA GLU A 190 -23.05 9.13 18.25
C GLU A 190 -22.77 9.26 16.74
N ALA A 191 -21.56 8.93 16.30
CA ALA A 191 -21.16 8.99 14.89
C ALA A 191 -21.37 7.66 14.15
N ALA A 192 -21.67 6.56 14.86
CA ALA A 192 -21.70 5.22 14.29
C ALA A 192 -22.67 5.08 13.09
N GLU A 193 -23.80 5.78 13.12
CA GLU A 193 -24.80 5.77 12.04
C GLU A 193 -24.24 6.29 10.71
N HIS A 194 -23.33 7.27 10.73
CA HIS A 194 -22.68 7.78 9.52
C HIS A 194 -21.71 6.77 8.89
N PHE A 195 -21.31 5.77 9.66
CA PHE A 195 -20.43 4.68 9.24
C PHE A 195 -21.20 3.38 8.95
N ALA A 196 -22.53 3.44 8.82
CA ALA A 196 -23.33 2.28 8.42
C ALA A 196 -22.90 1.66 7.08
N VAL A 197 -22.38 2.48 6.16
CA VAL A 197 -21.83 2.01 4.87
C VAL A 197 -20.58 1.13 5.02
N ILE A 198 -19.86 1.25 6.14
CA ILE A 198 -18.74 0.38 6.52
C ILE A 198 -19.13 -0.61 7.63
N GLY A 199 -20.41 -0.92 7.71
CA GLY A 199 -20.94 -1.97 8.57
C GLY A 199 -21.01 -1.59 10.05
N LEU A 200 -21.07 -0.30 10.42
CA LEU A 200 -21.34 0.11 11.81
C LEU A 200 -22.83 0.37 12.10
N PRO A 201 -23.34 0.04 13.30
CA PRO A 201 -22.74 -0.90 14.24
C PRO A 201 -22.65 -2.29 13.59
N PHE A 202 -21.55 -3.02 13.83
CA PHE A 202 -21.41 -4.36 13.27
C PHE A 202 -22.09 -5.39 14.17
N ASP A 203 -22.72 -6.38 13.54
CA ASP A 203 -23.41 -7.49 14.21
C ASP A 203 -22.70 -8.80 13.85
N THR A 204 -22.05 -9.41 14.85
CA THR A 204 -21.31 -10.66 14.67
C THR A 204 -22.23 -11.82 14.31
N ALA A 205 -23.46 -11.86 14.84
CA ALA A 205 -24.41 -12.93 14.54
C ALA A 205 -24.86 -12.85 13.07
N ARG A 206 -25.13 -11.62 12.59
CA ARG A 206 -25.45 -11.37 11.19
C ARG A 206 -24.30 -11.75 10.27
N ARG A 207 -23.05 -11.42 10.62
CA ARG A 207 -21.87 -11.85 9.84
C ARG A 207 -21.84 -13.38 9.69
N ASP A 208 -21.98 -14.10 10.79
CA ASP A 208 -21.86 -15.56 10.79
C ASP A 208 -23.04 -16.21 10.04
N GLU A 209 -24.20 -15.57 10.00
CA GLU A 209 -25.32 -15.96 9.14
C GLU A 209 -25.00 -15.74 7.64
N LEU A 210 -24.50 -14.57 7.25
CA LEU A 210 -24.15 -14.27 5.85
C LEU A 210 -23.10 -15.24 5.30
N PHE A 211 -22.14 -15.63 6.14
CA PHE A 211 -21.15 -16.66 5.80
C PHE A 211 -21.81 -18.04 5.58
N ARG A 212 -22.71 -18.47 6.48
CA ARG A 212 -23.45 -19.74 6.32
C ARG A 212 -24.29 -19.78 5.05
N GLN A 213 -24.80 -18.63 4.60
CA GLN A 213 -25.54 -18.48 3.36
C GLN A 213 -24.64 -18.42 2.10
N GLY A 214 -23.31 -18.35 2.26
CA GLY A 214 -22.37 -18.23 1.15
C GLY A 214 -22.40 -16.87 0.43
N THR A 215 -23.03 -15.85 1.02
CA THR A 215 -23.19 -14.53 0.40
C THR A 215 -21.94 -13.65 0.57
N GLN A 216 -21.14 -13.91 1.58
CA GLN A 216 -19.88 -13.22 1.85
C GLN A 216 -18.77 -14.23 2.22
N PRO A 217 -17.49 -13.90 1.93
CA PRO A 217 -16.38 -14.68 2.45
C PRO A 217 -16.44 -14.78 3.97
N LYS A 218 -15.86 -15.86 4.50
CA LYS A 218 -15.67 -16.03 5.94
C LYS A 218 -15.00 -14.78 6.51
N GLU A 219 -15.50 -14.28 7.64
CA GLU A 219 -14.86 -13.16 8.36
C GLU A 219 -14.82 -11.84 7.57
N CYS A 220 -15.88 -11.53 6.84
CA CYS A 220 -16.11 -10.24 6.18
C CYS A 220 -17.34 -9.57 6.80
N ASP A 221 -17.23 -8.29 7.17
CA ASP A 221 -18.38 -7.48 7.60
C ASP A 221 -18.99 -6.69 6.43
N PHE A 222 -18.14 -6.23 5.51
CA PHE A 222 -18.58 -5.55 4.29
C PHE A 222 -17.50 -5.58 3.21
N SER A 223 -17.88 -5.22 1.98
CA SER A 223 -16.96 -5.13 0.85
C SER A 223 -17.12 -3.83 0.07
N THR A 224 -16.03 -3.37 -0.56
CA THR A 224 -16.06 -2.19 -1.42
C THR A 224 -15.52 -2.52 -2.81
N ASN A 225 -16.12 -1.93 -3.84
CA ASN A 225 -15.64 -2.04 -5.22
C ASN A 225 -14.77 -0.82 -5.52
N ARG A 226 -13.56 -1.02 -6.03
CA ARG A 226 -12.62 0.07 -6.31
C ARG A 226 -12.53 0.36 -7.81
N GLY A 227 -13.22 1.41 -8.25
CA GLY A 227 -13.09 1.96 -9.61
C GLY A 227 -13.77 1.11 -10.70
N SER A 228 -13.32 1.29 -11.94
CA SER A 228 -13.82 0.58 -13.13
C SER A 228 -13.29 -0.86 -13.26
N MET A 229 -12.29 -1.24 -12.46
CA MET A 229 -11.76 -2.60 -12.43
C MET A 229 -12.63 -3.47 -11.52
N LYS A 230 -12.82 -4.74 -11.89
CA LYS A 230 -13.55 -5.76 -11.11
C LYS A 230 -12.81 -6.20 -9.83
N ARG A 231 -12.23 -5.24 -9.09
CA ARG A 231 -11.54 -5.48 -7.82
C ARG A 231 -12.48 -5.16 -6.67
N ARG A 232 -12.76 -6.18 -5.85
CA ARG A 232 -13.52 -6.06 -4.61
C ARG A 232 -12.58 -6.24 -3.43
N ARG A 233 -12.71 -5.41 -2.41
CA ARG A 233 -11.98 -5.55 -1.14
C ARG A 233 -12.93 -5.93 -0.04
N PHE A 234 -12.50 -6.83 0.81
CA PHE A 234 -13.24 -7.30 1.98
C PHE A 234 -12.63 -6.69 3.23
N TYR A 235 -13.51 -6.31 4.15
CA TYR A 235 -13.13 -5.66 5.40
C TYR A 235 -13.83 -6.31 6.59
N ARG A 236 -13.17 -6.21 7.74
CA ARG A 236 -13.67 -6.71 9.02
C ARG A 236 -13.28 -5.76 10.16
N TRP A 237 -14.20 -5.57 11.10
CA TRP A 237 -13.98 -5.05 12.42
C TRP A 237 -13.41 -6.16 13.30
N VAL A 238 -12.10 -6.08 13.55
CA VAL A 238 -11.34 -7.09 14.28
C VAL A 238 -11.08 -6.60 15.70
N PRO A 239 -11.27 -7.43 16.75
CA PRO A 239 -10.87 -7.04 18.11
C PRO A 239 -9.41 -6.56 18.13
N GLU A 240 -9.11 -5.51 18.88
CA GLU A 240 -7.76 -4.93 18.89
C GLU A 240 -6.67 -5.93 19.33
N SER A 241 -6.97 -6.86 20.23
CA SER A 241 -6.05 -7.94 20.60
C SER A 241 -5.66 -8.80 19.39
N VAL A 242 -6.66 -9.20 18.59
CA VAL A 242 -6.47 -10.00 17.38
C VAL A 242 -5.80 -9.19 16.27
N SER A 243 -6.11 -7.89 16.15
CA SER A 243 -5.44 -7.04 15.15
C SER A 243 -3.94 -6.91 15.42
N ARG A 244 -3.51 -6.93 16.69
CA ARG A 244 -2.09 -6.97 17.07
C ARG A 244 -1.44 -8.31 16.74
N GLU A 245 -2.16 -9.44 16.84
CA GLU A 245 -1.66 -10.76 16.42
C GLU A 245 -1.52 -10.86 14.90
N LEU A 246 -2.54 -10.43 14.16
CA LEU A 246 -2.49 -10.34 12.69
C LEU A 246 -1.37 -9.40 12.24
N GLN A 247 -1.17 -8.28 12.94
CA GLN A 247 -0.03 -7.42 12.72
C GLN A 247 1.27 -8.09 13.07
N ARG A 248 1.42 -8.80 14.20
CA ARG A 248 2.67 -9.49 14.55
C ARG A 248 3.05 -10.56 13.53
N PHE A 249 2.08 -11.17 12.85
CA PHE A 249 2.36 -12.08 11.74
C PHE A 249 2.92 -11.34 10.52
N LEU A 250 2.48 -10.11 10.27
CA LEU A 250 2.95 -9.26 9.17
C LEU A 250 4.21 -8.43 9.51
N ASN A 251 4.30 -8.05 10.78
CA ASN A 251 5.33 -7.29 11.49
C ASN A 251 6.11 -8.23 12.40
N MET A 252 6.31 -9.50 12.01
CA MET A 252 7.50 -10.21 12.44
C MET A 252 8.62 -9.29 12.01
N THR A 253 9.09 -8.51 12.96
CA THR A 253 10.30 -7.74 12.89
C THR A 253 11.33 -8.80 12.63
N ALA A 254 11.68 -8.92 11.35
CA ALA A 254 12.79 -9.72 10.93
C ALA A 254 14.02 -9.08 11.56
N GLN A 255 14.37 -9.53 12.76
CA GLN A 255 15.57 -9.08 13.46
C GLN A 255 16.81 -9.63 12.73
N THR A 256 16.65 -10.66 11.91
CA THR A 256 17.72 -11.28 11.13
C THR A 256 17.45 -11.21 9.62
N ALA A 257 18.52 -11.34 8.82
CA ALA A 257 18.41 -11.47 7.36
C ALA A 257 17.60 -12.72 6.96
N ASP A 258 17.67 -13.78 7.77
CA ASP A 258 16.99 -15.06 7.54
C ASP A 258 15.47 -14.94 7.71
N ASP A 259 14.99 -14.11 8.63
CA ASP A 259 13.56 -13.85 8.81
C ASP A 259 12.97 -13.03 7.63
N ARG A 260 13.76 -12.11 7.06
CA ARG A 260 13.40 -11.38 5.84
C ARG A 260 13.33 -12.34 4.65
N TRP A 261 14.31 -13.24 4.56
CA TRP A 261 14.38 -14.27 3.54
C TRP A 261 13.22 -15.27 3.65
N ALA A 262 12.90 -15.73 4.86
CA ALA A 262 11.79 -16.65 5.12
C ALA A 262 10.45 -16.00 4.76
N LYS A 263 10.21 -14.74 5.14
CA LYS A 263 9.02 -13.99 4.71
C LYS A 263 8.94 -13.88 3.19
N TYR A 264 10.07 -13.68 2.53
CA TYR A 264 10.15 -13.65 1.07
C TYR A 264 9.82 -15.01 0.44
N ALA A 265 10.38 -16.09 0.97
CA ALA A 265 10.15 -17.47 0.53
C ALA A 265 8.69 -17.91 0.73
N PHE A 266 8.04 -17.49 1.82
CA PHE A 266 6.63 -17.79 2.09
C PHE A 266 5.65 -16.98 1.22
N GLN A 267 6.02 -15.77 0.80
CA GLN A 267 5.15 -14.91 -0.03
C GLN A 267 5.26 -15.17 -1.53
N SER A 268 6.25 -15.94 -1.99
CA SER A 268 6.57 -16.13 -3.42
C SER A 268 6.22 -17.51 -3.99
N GLU A 269 5.31 -18.28 -3.37
CA GLU A 269 4.83 -19.58 -3.87
C GLU A 269 5.95 -20.56 -4.31
N GLY A 270 7.02 -20.68 -3.51
CA GLY A 270 7.80 -21.93 -3.47
C GLY A 270 8.88 -22.17 -4.52
N VAL A 271 9.45 -21.14 -5.17
CA VAL A 271 10.72 -21.32 -5.91
C VAL A 271 11.77 -20.32 -5.42
N VAL A 272 12.72 -20.80 -4.63
CA VAL A 272 13.92 -20.02 -4.25
C VAL A 272 15.16 -20.86 -4.56
N GLN A 273 16.03 -20.34 -5.43
CA GLN A 273 17.42 -20.79 -5.51
C GLN A 273 18.21 -20.11 -4.38
N TYR A 274 18.98 -20.88 -3.63
CA TYR A 274 19.93 -20.34 -2.65
C TYR A 274 20.90 -19.37 -3.36
N PRO A 275 21.23 -18.20 -2.78
CA PRO A 275 22.41 -17.48 -3.23
C PRO A 275 23.63 -18.42 -3.04
N PRO A 276 24.56 -18.48 -4.00
CA PRO A 276 25.75 -19.29 -3.86
C PRO A 276 26.48 -18.85 -2.59
N THR A 277 26.62 -19.77 -1.64
CA THR A 277 27.51 -19.59 -0.50
C THR A 277 28.91 -19.44 -1.04
N VAL A 278 29.50 -18.26 -0.82
CA VAL A 278 30.93 -18.06 -1.06
C VAL A 278 31.65 -18.87 0.03
N GLU A 279 32.26 -19.98 -0.37
CA GLU A 279 33.26 -20.69 0.44
C GLU A 279 34.56 -19.89 0.54
#